data_AF-A0A2G2XNR7-F1
#
_entry.id   AF-A0A2G2XNR7-F1
#
_cell.length_a   1.000
_cell.length_b   1.000
_cell.length_c   1.000
_cell.angle_alpha   90.00
_cell.angle_beta   90.00
_cell.angle_gamma   90.00
#
_symmetry.space_group_name_H-M   'P 1'
#
loop_
_entity.id
_entity.type
_entity.pdbx_description
1 polymer ?
#
loop_
_entity_poly.entity_id
_entity_poly.type
_entity_poly.pdbx_seq_one_letter_code
_entity_poly.pdbx_strand_id
1 'polypeptide(L)'
;MDCWSAENAINAFLKTLKMGERVKAPDVTEFISAMAAGNNSQLMVMACSGHPGSMLLGLVAAAHQTGGRVVCMLRRQQEMHAIKETLLLEDYANLVEFVVGHDVKTLLASNYEGADFVLIDCKLDDFQQVFEVAQQGVSVKGALFIVGYNALHERPRLSFDHKGYFLPIGEGLLVSKIRVSEGKKINGGSRSRWVVEIDECTGEEHLYRVSTSPKTNCS
;
A
#
# COMPACT_ATOMS: atom_id res chain seq x y z
N MET A 1 2.06 -16.26 10.15
CA MET A 1 0.59 -16.34 10.00
C MET A 1 0.16 -14.93 9.72
N ASP A 2 -0.06 -14.62 8.45
CA ASP A 2 -0.39 -13.26 8.00
C ASP A 2 -1.91 -13.09 8.10
N CYS A 3 -2.44 -13.02 9.32
CA CYS A 3 -3.86 -12.76 9.53
C CYS A 3 -4.11 -11.25 9.62
N TRP A 4 -5.16 -10.81 8.94
CA TRP A 4 -5.66 -9.45 9.06
C TRP A 4 -6.14 -9.21 10.50
N SER A 5 -5.69 -8.11 11.11
CA SER A 5 -6.15 -7.64 12.42
C SER A 5 -7.19 -6.53 12.25
N ALA A 6 -8.47 -6.88 12.43
CA ALA A 6 -9.55 -5.90 12.41
C ALA A 6 -9.39 -4.83 13.51
N GLU A 7 -8.84 -5.22 14.66
CA GLU A 7 -8.54 -4.32 15.77
C GLU A 7 -7.46 -3.30 15.41
N ASN A 8 -6.35 -3.74 14.79
CA ASN A 8 -5.32 -2.79 14.35
C ASN A 8 -5.86 -1.86 13.26
N ALA A 9 -6.64 -2.40 12.32
CA ALA A 9 -7.24 -1.61 11.27
C ALA A 9 -8.16 -0.50 11.83
N ILE A 10 -9.09 -0.84 12.73
CA ILE A 10 -10.03 0.13 13.29
C ILE A 10 -9.33 1.15 14.20
N ASN A 11 -8.34 0.74 15.00
CA ASN A 11 -7.61 1.65 15.87
C ASN A 11 -6.75 2.64 15.08
N ALA A 12 -6.07 2.18 14.03
CA ALA A 12 -5.31 3.07 13.15
C ALA A 12 -6.22 4.05 12.39
N PHE A 13 -7.37 3.56 11.89
CA PHE A 13 -8.40 4.40 11.27
C PHE A 13 -8.87 5.52 12.21
N LEU A 14 -9.32 5.16 13.42
CA LEU A 14 -9.82 6.12 14.41
C LEU A 14 -8.72 7.09 14.89
N LYS A 15 -7.47 6.61 15.00
CA LYS A 15 -6.34 7.46 15.35
C LYS A 15 -6.02 8.47 14.24
N THR A 16 -6.09 8.04 12.99
CA THR A 16 -5.93 8.92 11.82
C THR A 16 -6.99 10.02 11.80
N LEU A 17 -8.25 9.67 12.09
CA LEU A 17 -9.34 10.66 12.21
C LEU A 17 -9.08 11.71 13.29
N LYS A 18 -8.44 11.33 14.41
CA LYS A 18 -8.09 12.27 15.49
C LYS A 18 -6.89 13.15 15.15
N MET A 19 -5.95 12.63 14.35
CA MET A 19 -4.78 13.39 13.88
C MET A 19 -5.13 14.40 12.78
N GLY A 20 -6.22 14.18 12.04
CA GLY A 20 -6.69 15.13 11.04
C GLY A 20 -7.54 16.24 11.64
N GLU A 21 -7.34 17.49 11.22
CA GLU A 21 -8.19 18.63 11.62
C GLU A 21 -9.57 18.68 10.92
N ARG A 22 -10.04 17.57 10.31
CA ARG A 22 -11.14 17.60 9.33
C ARG A 22 -12.51 17.32 9.95
N VAL A 23 -13.48 18.17 9.58
CA VAL A 23 -14.95 18.02 9.81
C VAL A 23 -15.62 17.18 8.70
N LYS A 24 -14.87 16.69 7.72
CA LYS A 24 -15.39 15.93 6.56
C LYS A 24 -15.32 14.42 6.80
N ALA A 25 -16.07 13.67 5.97
CA ALA A 25 -16.05 12.21 5.97
C ALA A 25 -14.62 11.63 5.81
N PRO A 26 -14.34 10.43 6.35
CA PRO A 26 -13.08 9.73 6.14
C PRO A 26 -12.77 9.57 4.64
N ASP A 27 -11.50 9.62 4.28
CA ASP A 27 -11.03 9.62 2.89
C ASP A 27 -9.85 8.63 2.73
N VAL A 28 -8.98 8.86 1.75
CA VAL A 28 -7.81 8.05 1.41
C VAL A 28 -6.87 7.81 2.59
N THR A 29 -6.67 8.80 3.46
CA THR A 29 -5.70 8.71 4.57
C THR A 29 -6.07 7.61 5.57
N GLU A 30 -7.33 7.62 6.01
CA GLU A 30 -7.85 6.67 7.00
C GLU A 30 -7.95 5.27 6.41
N PHE A 31 -8.26 5.15 5.11
CA PHE A 31 -8.23 3.88 4.42
C PHE A 31 -6.83 3.27 4.37
N ILE A 32 -5.81 4.07 4.02
CA ILE A 32 -4.41 3.62 3.98
C ILE A 32 -3.94 3.18 5.36
N SER A 33 -4.23 3.94 6.41
CA SER A 33 -3.80 3.59 7.78
C SER A 33 -4.45 2.29 8.26
N ALA A 34 -5.75 2.11 8.00
CA ALA A 34 -6.46 0.87 8.31
C ALA A 34 -5.85 -0.32 7.54
N MET A 35 -5.53 -0.14 6.27
CA MET A 35 -4.95 -1.18 5.42
C MET A 35 -3.54 -1.58 5.88
N ALA A 36 -2.68 -0.61 6.19
CA ALA A 36 -1.33 -0.88 6.66
C ALA A 36 -1.36 -1.56 8.04
N ALA A 37 -2.12 -1.03 8.99
CA ALA A 37 -2.20 -1.55 10.35
C ALA A 37 -2.91 -2.90 10.43
N GLY A 38 -3.97 -3.09 9.64
CA GLY A 38 -4.70 -4.34 9.57
C GLY A 38 -3.87 -5.49 9.00
N ASN A 39 -2.89 -5.21 8.14
CA ASN A 39 -1.90 -6.21 7.72
C ASN A 39 -0.69 -6.33 8.68
N ASN A 40 -0.73 -5.64 9.82
CA ASN A 40 0.34 -5.62 10.83
C ASN A 40 1.71 -5.20 10.26
N SER A 41 1.71 -4.26 9.31
CA SER A 41 2.92 -3.81 8.62
C SER A 41 3.95 -3.26 9.60
N GLN A 42 5.19 -3.75 9.53
CA GLN A 42 6.29 -3.39 10.43
C GLN A 42 7.24 -2.38 9.81
N LEU A 43 7.45 -2.44 8.48
CA LEU A 43 8.30 -1.51 7.74
C LEU A 43 7.51 -0.89 6.59
N MET A 44 6.98 0.30 6.84
CA MET A 44 6.25 1.10 5.88
C MET A 44 7.18 2.08 5.19
N VAL A 45 7.26 2.04 3.86
CA VAL A 45 8.06 2.99 3.07
C VAL A 45 7.14 3.88 2.27
N MET A 46 7.39 5.17 2.28
CA MET A 46 6.63 6.19 1.56
C MET A 46 7.55 6.92 0.60
N ALA A 47 7.13 7.02 -0.66
CA ALA A 47 7.79 7.80 -1.72
C ALA A 47 6.89 8.96 -2.15
N CYS A 48 7.31 10.20 -1.89
CA CYS A 48 6.51 11.39 -2.15
C CYS A 48 7.10 12.28 -3.24
N SER A 49 6.23 12.84 -4.08
CA SER A 49 6.61 13.83 -5.09
C SER A 49 6.96 15.21 -4.50
N GLY A 50 6.48 15.47 -3.28
CA GLY A 50 6.74 16.68 -2.50
C GLY A 50 6.33 16.49 -1.04
N HIS A 51 5.66 17.49 -0.45
CA HIS A 51 5.20 17.40 0.94
C HIS A 51 4.26 16.19 1.15
N PRO A 52 4.57 15.27 2.08
CA PRO A 52 3.84 14.01 2.25
C PRO A 52 2.45 14.19 2.87
N GLY A 53 2.16 15.35 3.47
CA GLY A 53 0.84 15.74 3.93
C GLY A 53 0.21 14.75 4.90
N SER A 54 -1.11 14.58 4.81
CA SER A 54 -1.86 13.69 5.69
C SER A 54 -1.51 12.21 5.51
N MET A 55 -1.01 11.81 4.33
CA MET A 55 -0.66 10.41 4.05
C MET A 55 0.40 9.90 5.05
N LEU A 56 1.36 10.75 5.44
CA LEU A 56 2.37 10.37 6.42
C LEU A 56 1.75 10.17 7.81
N LEU A 57 0.78 11.01 8.20
CA LEU A 57 0.05 10.83 9.46
C LEU A 57 -0.72 9.50 9.47
N GLY A 58 -1.31 9.10 8.34
CA GLY A 58 -1.94 7.79 8.21
C GLY A 58 -0.97 6.63 8.46
N LEU A 59 0.22 6.68 7.87
CA LEU A 59 1.25 5.66 8.11
C LEU A 59 1.81 5.72 9.54
N VAL A 60 1.95 6.91 10.12
CA VAL A 60 2.35 7.09 11.53
C VAL A 60 1.33 6.47 12.47
N ALA A 61 0.03 6.66 12.21
CA ALA A 61 -1.04 6.03 12.98
C ALA A 61 -0.95 4.49 12.89
N ALA A 62 -0.66 3.97 11.70
CA ALA A 62 -0.47 2.53 11.49
C ALA A 62 0.78 1.99 12.21
N ALA A 63 1.91 2.69 12.13
CA ALA A 63 3.16 2.35 12.82
C ALA A 63 2.97 2.33 14.33
N HIS A 64 2.33 3.38 14.88
CA HIS A 64 1.98 3.43 16.29
C HIS A 64 1.13 2.24 16.73
N GLN A 65 0.16 1.82 15.91
CA GLN A 65 -0.74 0.72 16.26
C GLN A 65 -0.07 -0.66 16.17
N THR A 66 0.90 -0.82 15.28
CA THR A 66 1.54 -2.11 14.97
C THR A 66 2.89 -2.30 15.67
N GLY A 67 3.42 -1.24 16.30
CA GLY A 67 4.81 -1.19 16.77
C GLY A 67 5.84 -1.07 15.64
N GLY A 68 5.38 -0.82 14.41
CA GLY A 68 6.24 -0.65 13.24
C GLY A 68 6.88 0.72 13.14
N ARG A 69 7.49 1.00 11.98
CA ARG A 69 8.12 2.28 11.66
C ARG A 69 7.85 2.70 10.22
N VAL A 70 7.98 4.00 9.97
CA VAL A 70 7.79 4.63 8.66
C VAL A 70 9.12 5.18 8.14
N VAL A 71 9.41 4.96 6.88
CA VAL A 71 10.49 5.62 6.15
C VAL A 71 9.85 6.55 5.13
N CYS A 72 10.07 7.86 5.27
CA CYS A 72 9.55 8.87 4.36
C CYS A 72 10.67 9.37 3.45
N MET A 73 10.61 9.00 2.16
CA MET A 73 11.53 9.47 1.13
C MET A 73 11.03 10.79 0.54
N LEU A 74 11.88 11.81 0.63
CA LEU A 74 11.62 13.16 0.13
C LEU A 74 12.63 13.53 -0.95
N ARG A 75 12.21 14.29 -1.96
CA ARG A 75 13.13 14.78 -3.00
C ARG A 75 13.97 15.97 -2.53
N ARG A 76 13.47 16.76 -1.57
CA ARG A 76 14.11 18.01 -1.10
C ARG A 76 14.12 18.13 0.42
N GLN A 77 15.21 18.67 0.96
CA GLN A 77 15.39 18.86 2.41
C GLN A 77 14.38 19.84 3.03
N GLN A 78 13.96 20.88 2.29
CA GLN A 78 13.05 21.89 2.84
C GLN A 78 11.71 21.31 3.30
N GLU A 79 11.25 20.24 2.65
CA GLU A 79 9.99 19.57 3.00
C GLU A 79 10.09 18.89 4.37
N MET A 80 11.28 18.40 4.74
CA MET A 80 11.53 17.65 5.98
C MET A 80 11.31 18.48 7.25
N HIS A 81 11.75 19.75 7.27
CA HIS A 81 11.74 20.57 8.48
C HIS A 81 10.33 20.84 9.01
N ALA A 82 9.43 21.32 8.13
CA ALA A 82 8.05 21.59 8.49
C ALA A 82 7.31 20.34 8.99
N ILE A 83 7.56 19.18 8.36
CA ILE A 83 6.94 17.92 8.77
C ILE A 83 7.44 17.47 10.14
N LYS A 84 8.76 17.57 10.39
CA LYS A 84 9.36 17.17 11.66
C LYS A 84 8.82 17.99 12.81
N GLU A 85 8.65 19.31 12.63
CA GLU A 85 8.05 20.16 13.66
C GLU A 85 6.63 19.70 14.01
N THR A 86 5.78 19.42 13.01
CA THR A 86 4.44 18.88 13.24
C THR A 86 4.46 17.52 13.96
N LEU A 87 5.36 16.61 13.58
CA LEU A 87 5.45 15.28 14.21
C LEU A 87 6.01 15.33 15.64
N LEU A 88 6.87 16.29 15.95
CA LEU A 88 7.42 16.49 17.30
C LEU A 88 6.34 16.97 18.27
N LEU A 89 5.44 17.86 17.83
CA LEU A 89 4.30 18.32 18.63
C LEU A 89 3.38 17.17 19.04
N GLU A 90 3.32 16.13 18.21
CA GLU A 90 2.45 14.96 18.36
C GLU A 90 3.16 13.74 18.97
N ASP A 91 4.43 13.87 19.38
CA ASP A 91 5.28 12.81 19.97
C ASP A 91 5.45 11.56 19.06
N TYR A 92 5.39 11.74 17.74
CA TYR A 92 5.55 10.64 16.76
C TYR A 92 6.88 10.66 16.01
N ALA A 93 7.78 11.59 16.35
CA ALA A 93 9.05 11.75 15.63
C ALA A 93 9.91 10.48 15.61
N ASN A 94 9.83 9.64 16.66
CA ASN A 94 10.57 8.39 16.75
C ASN A 94 10.06 7.27 15.82
N LEU A 95 8.86 7.44 15.26
CA LEU A 95 8.26 6.46 14.34
C LEU A 95 8.65 6.71 12.88
N VAL A 96 9.26 7.86 12.56
CA VAL A 96 9.52 8.28 11.18
C VAL A 96 11.00 8.52 10.94
N GLU A 97 11.57 7.75 10.02
CA GLU A 97 12.88 8.00 9.42
C GLU A 97 12.70 8.81 8.14
N PHE A 98 13.42 9.93 8.01
CA PHE A 98 13.39 10.74 6.78
C PHE A 98 14.64 10.49 5.96
N VAL A 99 14.45 10.22 4.67
CA VAL A 99 15.51 10.00 3.69
C VAL A 99 15.36 11.03 2.59
N VAL A 100 16.42 11.75 2.26
CA VAL A 100 16.39 12.75 1.20
C VAL A 100 17.25 12.29 0.04
N GLY A 101 16.66 12.21 -1.15
CA GLY A 101 17.38 11.86 -2.36
C GLY A 101 16.53 12.05 -3.61
N HIS A 102 17.20 12.40 -4.71
CA HIS A 102 16.53 12.63 -5.98
C HIS A 102 16.11 11.32 -6.66
N ASP A 103 16.87 10.24 -6.45
CA ASP A 103 16.67 8.95 -7.11
C ASP A 103 15.94 7.96 -6.18
N VAL A 104 14.62 8.10 -6.12
CA VAL A 104 13.74 7.34 -5.22
C VAL A 104 13.79 5.84 -5.54
N LYS A 105 13.81 5.47 -6.82
CA LYS A 105 13.88 4.07 -7.25
C LYS A 105 15.15 3.39 -6.74
N THR A 106 16.31 4.04 -6.82
CA THR A 106 17.57 3.46 -6.37
C THR A 106 17.57 3.30 -4.86
N LEU A 107 17.11 4.32 -4.12
CA LEU A 107 16.98 4.24 -2.66
C LEU A 107 16.06 3.10 -2.22
N LEU A 108 14.92 2.93 -2.91
CA LEU A 108 13.97 1.86 -2.63
C LEU A 108 14.59 0.47 -2.90
N ALA A 109 15.28 0.32 -4.03
CA ALA A 109 15.94 -0.93 -4.42
C ALA A 109 17.04 -1.35 -3.44
N SER A 110 17.91 -0.42 -3.01
CA SER A 110 19.14 -0.77 -2.29
C SER A 110 19.01 -0.82 -0.77
N ASN A 111 18.04 -0.12 -0.19
CA ASN A 111 18.00 0.11 1.26
C ASN A 111 16.74 -0.45 1.94
N TYR A 112 15.71 -0.83 1.17
CA TYR A 112 14.40 -1.16 1.73
C TYR A 112 13.76 -2.41 1.12
N GLU A 113 14.58 -3.40 0.71
CA GLU A 113 14.13 -4.77 0.36
C GLU A 113 13.29 -5.44 1.48
N GLY A 114 13.39 -4.88 2.70
CA GLY A 114 12.68 -5.28 3.90
C GLY A 114 11.20 -4.89 4.00
N ALA A 115 10.72 -3.99 3.13
CA ALA A 115 9.43 -3.35 3.30
C ALA A 115 8.26 -4.34 3.12
N ASP A 116 7.27 -4.26 4.00
CA ASP A 116 6.02 -5.03 3.89
C ASP A 116 4.84 -4.16 3.45
N PHE A 117 5.01 -2.83 3.43
CA PHE A 117 4.07 -1.87 2.88
C PHE A 117 4.79 -0.70 2.21
N VAL A 118 4.51 -0.44 0.94
CA VAL A 118 5.09 0.66 0.16
C VAL A 118 3.98 1.57 -0.36
N LEU A 119 4.04 2.85 -0.01
CA LEU A 119 3.11 3.89 -0.46
C LEU A 119 3.82 4.84 -1.44
N ILE A 120 3.25 5.02 -2.62
CA ILE A 120 3.86 5.77 -3.73
C ILE A 120 2.89 6.87 -4.15
N ASP A 121 3.40 8.10 -4.25
CA ASP A 121 2.68 9.19 -4.89
C ASP A 121 2.73 9.02 -6.41
N CYS A 122 1.59 8.76 -7.05
CA CYS A 122 1.54 8.63 -8.50
C CYS A 122 1.89 9.93 -9.24
N LYS A 123 1.94 11.07 -8.54
CA LYS A 123 2.43 12.34 -9.09
C LYS A 123 3.96 12.39 -9.27
N LEU A 124 4.71 11.38 -8.81
CA LEU A 124 6.13 11.27 -9.11
C LEU A 124 6.35 11.12 -10.62
N ASP A 125 7.31 11.85 -11.18
CA ASP A 125 7.62 11.78 -12.62
C ASP A 125 7.99 10.36 -13.07
N ASP A 126 8.59 9.59 -12.18
CA ASP A 126 9.08 8.22 -12.37
C ASP A 126 8.28 7.17 -11.58
N PHE A 127 7.05 7.49 -11.16
CA PHE A 127 6.25 6.61 -10.27
C PHE A 127 6.12 5.17 -10.78
N GLN A 128 6.04 4.96 -12.10
CA GLN A 128 5.97 3.61 -12.69
C GLN A 128 7.23 2.79 -12.41
N GLN A 129 8.41 3.41 -12.57
CA GLN A 129 9.69 2.76 -12.31
C GLN A 129 9.85 2.47 -10.82
N VAL A 130 9.42 3.40 -9.96
CA VAL A 130 9.39 3.19 -8.50
C VAL A 130 8.46 2.03 -8.14
N PHE A 131 7.29 1.95 -8.78
CA PHE A 131 6.35 0.84 -8.61
C PHE A 131 6.98 -0.49 -9.03
N GLU A 132 7.55 -0.57 -10.24
CA GLU A 132 8.24 -1.77 -10.74
C GLU A 132 9.38 -2.22 -9.82
N VAL A 133 10.21 -1.29 -9.34
CA VAL A 133 11.29 -1.60 -8.39
C VAL A 133 10.72 -2.12 -7.07
N ALA A 134 9.64 -1.53 -6.55
CA ALA A 134 8.96 -2.07 -5.36
C ALA A 134 8.47 -3.50 -5.60
N GLN A 135 8.01 -3.84 -6.82
CA GLN A 135 7.62 -5.21 -7.16
C GLN A 135 8.81 -6.18 -7.26
N GLN A 136 10.01 -5.68 -7.56
CA GLN A 136 11.22 -6.47 -7.74
C GLN A 136 12.04 -6.63 -6.47
N GLY A 137 12.02 -5.65 -5.55
CA GLY A 137 12.71 -5.63 -4.26
C GLY A 137 12.19 -6.65 -3.24
N VAL A 138 11.53 -7.70 -3.72
CA VAL A 138 10.88 -8.74 -2.96
C VAL A 138 11.94 -9.68 -2.39
N SER A 139 12.50 -9.32 -1.24
CA SER A 139 13.40 -10.19 -0.48
C SER A 139 13.13 -10.15 1.01
N VAL A 140 11.88 -10.39 1.44
CA VAL A 140 11.63 -11.00 2.76
C VAL A 140 10.35 -11.83 2.78
N LYS A 141 10.37 -12.82 3.68
CA LYS A 141 9.27 -13.71 4.07
C LYS A 141 7.97 -12.94 4.31
N GLY A 142 7.00 -13.03 3.41
CA GLY A 142 5.65 -12.47 3.64
C GLY A 142 4.94 -11.99 2.38
N ALA A 143 3.93 -11.15 2.58
CA ALA A 143 3.26 -10.44 1.50
C ALA A 143 3.62 -8.94 1.56
N LEU A 144 3.97 -8.36 0.41
CA LEU A 144 4.20 -6.93 0.25
C LEU A 144 2.95 -6.27 -0.32
N PHE A 145 2.51 -5.18 0.31
CA PHE A 145 1.50 -4.29 -0.24
C PHE A 145 2.15 -3.08 -0.88
N ILE A 146 1.81 -2.79 -2.14
CA ILE A 146 2.21 -1.58 -2.85
C ILE A 146 0.97 -0.79 -3.16
N VAL A 147 0.95 0.47 -2.72
CA VAL A 147 -0.21 1.35 -2.81
C VAL A 147 0.22 2.63 -3.53
N GLY A 148 -0.38 2.92 -4.67
CA GLY A 148 -0.25 4.20 -5.35
C GLY A 148 -1.42 5.11 -5.01
N TYR A 149 -1.18 6.33 -4.53
CA TYR A 149 -2.24 7.35 -4.34
C TYR A 149 -2.13 8.44 -5.40
N ASN A 150 -3.21 9.20 -5.61
CA ASN A 150 -3.37 10.12 -6.76
C ASN A 150 -3.35 9.39 -8.12
N ALA A 151 -3.80 8.14 -8.17
CA ALA A 151 -3.68 7.29 -9.35
C ALA A 151 -4.70 7.62 -10.46
N LEU A 152 -5.79 8.35 -10.18
CA LEU A 152 -6.88 8.58 -11.12
C LEU A 152 -6.44 9.34 -12.37
N HIS A 153 -5.69 10.42 -12.19
CA HIS A 153 -5.22 11.28 -13.29
C HIS A 153 -4.00 10.70 -14.02
N GLU A 154 -3.33 9.73 -13.39
CA GLU A 154 -2.13 9.07 -13.91
C GLU A 154 -2.45 7.71 -14.56
N ARG A 155 -3.73 7.34 -14.62
CA ARG A 155 -4.23 6.15 -15.33
C ARG A 155 -3.70 5.98 -16.76
N PRO A 156 -3.53 7.03 -17.59
CA PRO A 156 -2.98 6.87 -18.93
C PRO A 156 -1.51 6.43 -18.92
N ARG A 157 -0.76 6.77 -17.87
CA ARG A 157 0.62 6.34 -17.69
C ARG A 157 0.68 4.94 -17.11
N LEU A 158 -0.27 4.55 -16.26
CA LEU A 158 -0.35 3.22 -15.68
C LEU A 158 -0.56 2.12 -16.75
N SER A 159 0.50 1.34 -17.00
CA SER A 159 0.40 0.03 -17.62
C SER A 159 -0.30 -0.93 -16.65
N PHE A 160 -1.58 -1.22 -16.87
CA PHE A 160 -2.38 -2.14 -16.05
C PHE A 160 -1.98 -3.63 -16.17
N ASP A 161 -0.76 -3.91 -16.65
CA ASP A 161 -0.21 -5.28 -16.68
C ASP A 161 0.27 -5.74 -15.29
N HIS A 162 0.27 -4.82 -14.32
CA HIS A 162 0.56 -5.11 -12.92
C HIS A 162 -0.71 -5.58 -12.20
N LYS A 163 -0.62 -6.70 -11.47
CA LYS A 163 -1.71 -7.36 -10.71
C LYS A 163 -2.23 -6.52 -9.52
N GLY A 164 -2.69 -5.30 -9.79
CA GLY A 164 -3.25 -4.37 -8.82
C GLY A 164 -4.72 -4.06 -9.09
N TYR A 165 -5.39 -3.55 -8.07
CA TYR A 165 -6.79 -3.13 -8.08
C TYR A 165 -6.85 -1.61 -8.00
N PHE A 166 -7.58 -0.98 -8.92
CA PHE A 166 -7.88 0.43 -8.80
C PHE A 166 -9.12 0.62 -7.91
N LEU A 167 -9.02 1.50 -6.91
CA LEU A 167 -10.13 1.88 -6.03
C LEU A 167 -10.45 3.38 -6.25
N PRO A 168 -11.69 3.75 -6.58
CA PRO A 168 -12.10 5.14 -6.80
C PRO A 168 -12.35 5.87 -5.46
N ILE A 169 -11.34 5.88 -4.59
CA ILE A 169 -11.36 6.59 -3.30
C ILE A 169 -10.46 7.81 -3.45
N GLY A 170 -10.98 9.00 -3.11
CA GLY A 170 -10.31 10.28 -3.34
C GLY A 170 -9.86 10.46 -4.79
N GLU A 171 -8.60 10.85 -4.98
CA GLU A 171 -7.94 11.00 -6.30
C GLU A 171 -7.46 9.67 -6.90
N GLY A 172 -8.06 8.54 -6.47
CA GLY A 172 -7.75 7.19 -6.95
C GLY A 172 -6.60 6.52 -6.20
N LEU A 173 -6.82 5.26 -5.85
CA LEU A 173 -5.83 4.36 -5.26
C LEU A 173 -5.56 3.19 -6.19
N LEU A 174 -4.29 2.81 -6.33
CA LEU A 174 -3.87 1.57 -6.96
C LEU A 174 -3.28 0.66 -5.90
N VAL A 175 -3.89 -0.50 -5.65
CA VAL A 175 -3.46 -1.42 -4.59
C VAL A 175 -3.00 -2.74 -5.21
N SER A 176 -1.73 -3.09 -5.02
CA SER A 176 -1.16 -4.36 -5.46
C SER A 176 -0.66 -5.15 -4.25
N LYS A 177 -1.05 -6.42 -4.18
CA LYS A 177 -0.53 -7.36 -3.17
C LYS A 177 0.35 -8.39 -3.85
N ILE A 178 1.63 -8.41 -3.49
CA ILE A 178 2.60 -9.39 -3.97
C ILE A 178 2.83 -10.41 -2.88
N ARG A 179 2.68 -11.69 -3.20
CA ARG A 179 3.05 -12.79 -2.31
C ARG A 179 4.35 -13.41 -2.83
N VAL A 180 5.34 -13.53 -1.97
CA VAL A 180 6.57 -14.26 -2.31
C VAL A 180 6.24 -15.74 -2.31
N SER A 181 6.26 -16.38 -3.48
CA SER A 181 6.39 -17.83 -3.52
C SER A 181 7.84 -18.18 -3.24
N GLU A 182 8.13 -18.76 -2.07
CA GLU A 182 9.36 -19.55 -1.92
C GLU A 182 9.44 -20.50 -3.11
N GLY A 183 10.56 -20.50 -3.83
CA GLY A 183 10.73 -21.18 -5.11
C GLY A 183 10.30 -22.64 -5.10
N LYS A 184 9.02 -22.90 -5.35
CA LYS A 184 8.46 -24.23 -5.51
C LYS A 184 7.63 -24.19 -6.78
N LYS A 185 8.20 -24.75 -7.86
CA LYS A 185 7.42 -25.23 -8.99
C LYS A 185 6.46 -26.31 -8.46
N ILE A 186 5.32 -25.90 -7.91
CA ILE A 186 4.22 -26.83 -7.63
C ILE A 186 3.48 -26.99 -8.95
N ASN A 187 3.97 -27.90 -9.77
CA ASN A 187 3.12 -28.57 -10.74
C ASN A 187 1.98 -29.23 -9.94
N GLY A 188 0.76 -28.70 -10.06
CA GLY A 188 -0.45 -29.35 -9.52
C GLY A 188 -1.34 -28.54 -8.58
N GLY A 189 -1.26 -27.20 -8.53
CA GLY A 189 -2.25 -26.40 -7.79
C GLY A 189 -3.59 -26.31 -8.53
N SER A 190 -4.71 -26.58 -7.84
CA SER A 190 -6.08 -26.36 -8.36
C SER A 190 -6.18 -24.99 -9.05
N ARG A 191 -6.50 -25.00 -10.36
CA ARG A 191 -6.74 -23.76 -11.12
C ARG A 191 -8.02 -23.14 -10.60
N SER A 192 -7.90 -22.05 -9.83
CA SER A 192 -9.06 -21.20 -9.54
C SER A 192 -9.24 -20.17 -10.64
N ARG A 193 -10.48 -19.96 -11.08
CA ARG A 193 -10.84 -18.95 -12.09
C ARG A 193 -11.84 -17.98 -11.48
N TRP A 194 -11.64 -16.70 -11.76
CA TRP A 194 -12.62 -15.65 -11.47
C TRP A 194 -13.70 -15.66 -12.53
N VAL A 195 -14.96 -15.64 -12.09
CA VAL A 195 -16.13 -15.49 -12.94
C VAL A 195 -16.77 -14.17 -12.58
N VAL A 196 -16.99 -13.35 -13.60
CA VAL A 196 -17.76 -12.10 -13.50
C VAL A 196 -19.09 -12.37 -14.15
N GLU A 197 -20.16 -12.14 -13.41
CA GLU A 197 -21.54 -12.25 -13.88
C GLU A 197 -22.20 -10.88 -13.71
N ILE A 198 -22.89 -10.42 -14.74
CA ILE A 198 -23.56 -9.12 -14.73
C ILE A 198 -25.06 -9.41 -14.74
N ASP A 199 -25.77 -8.94 -13.72
CA ASP A 199 -27.23 -9.06 -13.68
C ASP A 199 -27.83 -8.20 -14.79
N GLU A 200 -28.55 -8.82 -15.73
CA GLU A 200 -29.09 -8.15 -16.92
C GLU A 200 -30.19 -7.13 -16.59
N CYS A 201 -30.81 -7.21 -15.42
CA CYS A 201 -31.91 -6.35 -15.00
C CYS A 201 -31.43 -5.17 -14.14
N THR A 202 -30.42 -5.36 -13.28
CA THR A 202 -29.91 -4.31 -12.38
C THR A 202 -28.61 -3.68 -12.87
N GLY A 203 -27.85 -4.39 -13.72
CA GLY A 203 -26.50 -3.98 -14.13
C GLY A 203 -25.44 -4.18 -13.04
N GLU A 204 -25.78 -4.85 -11.94
CA GLU A 204 -24.85 -5.14 -10.86
C GLU A 204 -23.83 -6.22 -11.28
N GLU A 205 -22.54 -5.98 -11.01
CA GLU A 205 -21.47 -6.92 -11.28
C GLU A 205 -21.20 -7.81 -10.05
N HIS A 206 -21.34 -9.13 -10.23
CA HIS A 206 -21.05 -10.13 -9.21
C HIS A 206 -19.76 -10.89 -9.55
N LEU A 207 -18.82 -10.94 -8.61
CA LEU A 207 -17.54 -11.64 -8.76
C LEU A 207 -17.46 -12.86 -7.84
N TYR A 208 -17.26 -14.04 -8.44
CA TYR A 208 -17.11 -15.29 -7.72
C TYR A 208 -15.79 -15.98 -8.07
N ARG A 209 -15.19 -16.63 -7.06
CA ARG A 209 -13.97 -17.43 -7.25
C ARG A 209 -14.33 -18.91 -7.24
N VAL A 210 -14.17 -19.55 -8.39
CA VAL A 210 -14.47 -20.98 -8.54
C VAL A 210 -13.16 -21.77 -8.56
N SER A 211 -13.09 -22.85 -7.79
CA SER A 211 -11.97 -23.80 -7.80
C SER A 211 -12.31 -24.97 -8.71
N THR A 212 -11.50 -25.26 -9.74
CA THR A 212 -11.64 -26.52 -10.49
C THR A 212 -10.87 -27.63 -9.77
N SER A 213 -11.56 -28.49 -9.04
CA SER A 213 -11.00 -29.75 -8.57
C SER A 213 -10.57 -30.61 -9.78
N PRO A 214 -9.36 -31.22 -9.75
CA PRO A 214 -8.97 -32.14 -10.81
C PRO A 214 -9.93 -33.33 -10.80
N LYS A 215 -10.50 -33.65 -11.98
CA LYS A 215 -11.35 -34.84 -12.16
C LYS A 215 -10.52 -36.06 -11.74
N THR A 216 -10.88 -36.70 -10.65
CA THR A 216 -10.47 -38.08 -10.38
C THR A 216 -11.23 -38.95 -11.38
N ASN A 217 -10.52 -39.50 -12.36
CA ASN A 217 -11.06 -40.58 -13.17
C ASN A 217 -11.37 -41.75 -12.23
N CYS A 218 -12.65 -42.03 -12.00
CA CYS A 218 -13.06 -43.31 -11.45
C CYS A 218 -12.95 -44.34 -12.56
N SER A 219 -12.18 -45.39 -12.28
CA SER A 219 -12.05 -46.62 -13.06
C SER A 219 -13.39 -47.30 -13.32
#